data_AF-A0A8H8SQ30-F1
#
_entry.id   AF-A0A8H8SQ30-F1
#
_cell.length_a   1.000
_cell.length_b   1.000
_cell.length_c   1.000
_cell.angle_alpha   90.00
_cell.angle_beta   90.00
_cell.angle_gamma   90.00
#
_symmetry.space_group_name_H-M   'P 1'
#
loop_
_entity.id
_entity.type
_entity.pdbx_description
1 polymer ?
#
loop_
_entity_poly.entity_id
_entity_poly.type
_entity_poly.pdbx_seq_one_letter_code
_entity_poly.pdbx_strand_id
1 'polypeptide(L)'
;MGLAYQYKDTNPVLPTASWGVDQSTLIVHGQSWSLPQIRKTAGELVDEVDDGLEQLLSGATPEELGLNLSPDMIIHDQHTNHTPGYSLLTDHDNGFDKLKHHLGAHLMSTPEGKQFYRGLQHGNISWKREGILKYLDVRQTVTRKMALTWQMIGGPGSRGSEFETLSLTEDIDYGRSIIWFNGRLVFTIPYNKSSALTCSHKAVAPAVP
;
A
#
# COMPACT_ATOMS: atom_id res chain seq x y z
N MET A 1 38.55 -23.98 22.11
CA MET A 1 38.33 -22.54 22.36
C MET A 1 38.49 -21.81 21.03
N GLY A 2 37.53 -21.13 20.42
CA GLY A 2 36.12 -20.90 20.69
C GLY A 2 35.52 -20.14 19.50
N LEU A 3 34.75 -20.85 18.66
CA LEU A 3 33.85 -20.24 17.65
C LEU A 3 32.38 -20.34 18.08
N ALA A 4 32.10 -20.95 19.25
CA ALA A 4 30.76 -21.13 19.79
C ALA A 4 30.16 -19.85 20.43
N TYR A 5 30.84 -18.70 20.35
CA TYR A 5 30.43 -17.45 21.02
C TYR A 5 29.90 -16.34 20.09
N GLN A 6 29.72 -16.58 18.79
CA GLN A 6 29.17 -15.58 17.86
C GLN A 6 27.65 -15.67 17.60
N TYR A 7 26.93 -16.57 18.27
CA TYR A 7 25.47 -16.69 18.14
C TYR A 7 24.69 -16.23 19.38
N LYS A 8 25.30 -15.41 20.25
CA LYS A 8 24.68 -14.99 21.51
C LYS A 8 23.58 -13.93 21.36
N ASP A 9 23.41 -13.34 20.17
CA ASP A 9 22.37 -12.33 19.89
C ASP A 9 21.42 -12.73 18.75
N THR A 10 21.26 -14.03 18.46
CA THR A 10 20.15 -14.52 17.63
C THR A 10 18.97 -14.98 18.49
N ASN A 11 18.64 -14.21 19.54
CA ASN A 11 17.29 -14.35 20.09
C ASN A 11 16.34 -14.11 18.92
N PRO A 12 15.46 -15.06 18.57
CA PRO A 12 14.45 -14.80 17.57
C PRO A 12 13.68 -13.59 18.09
N VAL A 13 13.84 -12.46 17.41
CA VAL A 13 12.94 -11.33 17.61
C VAL A 13 11.58 -11.93 17.29
N LEU A 14 10.79 -12.16 18.35
CA LEU A 14 9.49 -12.76 18.21
C LEU A 14 8.72 -11.96 17.16
N PRO A 15 7.92 -12.62 16.31
CA PRO A 15 7.12 -11.93 15.31
C PRO A 15 6.42 -10.74 15.97
N THR A 16 6.58 -9.56 15.38
CA THR A 16 5.92 -8.34 15.86
C THR A 16 4.40 -8.52 15.94
N ALA A 17 3.87 -9.44 15.13
CA ALA A 17 2.51 -9.94 15.17
C ALA A 17 2.48 -11.47 15.08
N SER A 18 1.66 -12.13 15.90
CA SER A 18 1.41 -13.57 15.85
C SER A 18 -0.08 -13.89 16.04
N TRP A 19 -0.59 -14.92 15.37
CA TRP A 19 -1.93 -15.42 15.66
C TRP A 19 -1.96 -16.16 17.01
N GLY A 20 -3.01 -15.93 17.79
CA GLY A 20 -3.33 -16.71 18.97
C GLY A 20 -3.66 -18.15 18.61
N VAL A 21 -3.65 -19.03 19.61
CA VAL A 21 -3.96 -20.47 19.44
C VAL A 21 -5.37 -20.69 18.86
N ASP A 22 -6.28 -19.76 19.13
CA ASP A 22 -7.66 -19.75 18.65
C ASP A 22 -7.81 -19.40 17.16
N GLN A 23 -6.73 -18.91 16.51
CA GLN A 23 -6.74 -18.34 15.16
C GLN A 23 -7.75 -17.19 14.94
N SER A 24 -8.38 -16.71 16.01
CA SER A 24 -9.34 -15.59 16.01
C SER A 24 -8.80 -14.34 16.70
N THR A 25 -7.59 -14.41 17.25
CA THR A 25 -6.92 -13.30 17.91
C THR A 25 -5.56 -13.04 17.25
N LEU A 26 -5.29 -11.79 16.89
CA LEU A 26 -3.97 -11.32 16.48
C LEU A 26 -3.28 -10.66 17.67
N ILE A 27 -2.07 -11.11 18.02
CA ILE A 27 -1.27 -10.54 19.10
C ILE A 27 -0.17 -9.69 18.47
N VAL A 28 -0.24 -8.36 18.63
CA VAL A 28 0.75 -7.41 18.11
C VAL A 28 1.43 -6.72 19.29
N HIS A 29 2.75 -6.84 19.41
CA HIS A 29 3.50 -6.29 20.55
C HIS A 29 2.93 -6.69 21.94
N GLY A 30 2.38 -7.90 22.06
CA GLY A 30 1.74 -8.36 23.31
C GLY A 30 0.31 -7.86 23.53
N GLN A 31 -0.22 -7.01 22.65
CA GLN A 31 -1.61 -6.59 22.67
C GLN A 31 -2.45 -7.54 21.79
N SER A 32 -3.50 -8.10 22.38
CA SER A 32 -4.44 -8.99 21.69
C SER A 32 -5.56 -8.21 21.00
N TRP A 33 -5.82 -8.53 19.74
CA TRP A 33 -6.86 -7.97 18.90
C TRP A 33 -7.71 -9.09 18.32
N SER A 34 -9.00 -9.14 18.66
CA SER A 34 -9.90 -10.13 18.08
C SER A 34 -10.22 -9.81 16.62
N LEU A 35 -10.52 -10.83 15.80
CA LEU A 35 -10.95 -10.65 14.41
C LEU A 35 -12.14 -9.69 14.27
N PRO A 36 -13.20 -9.73 15.12
CA PRO A 36 -14.27 -8.75 15.07
C PRO A 36 -13.79 -7.31 15.30
N GLN A 37 -12.84 -7.09 16.23
CA GLN A 37 -12.27 -5.76 16.45
C GLN A 37 -11.48 -5.28 15.23
N ILE A 38 -10.65 -6.16 14.64
CA ILE A 38 -9.87 -5.82 13.43
C ILE A 38 -10.80 -5.45 12.28
N ARG A 39 -11.86 -6.24 12.04
CA ARG A 39 -12.84 -5.96 10.99
C ARG A 39 -13.56 -4.65 11.23
N LYS A 40 -13.98 -4.39 12.48
CA LYS A 40 -14.62 -3.14 12.85
C LYS A 40 -13.70 -1.95 12.59
N THR A 41 -12.47 -1.99 13.08
CA THR A 41 -11.48 -0.91 12.87
C THR A 41 -11.14 -0.71 11.40
N ALA A 42 -11.03 -1.79 10.61
CA ALA A 42 -10.83 -1.68 9.17
C ALA A 42 -12.02 -0.99 8.48
N GLY A 43 -13.25 -1.31 8.87
CA GLY A 43 -14.46 -0.65 8.38
C GLY A 43 -14.50 0.84 8.75
N GLU A 44 -14.28 1.17 10.03
CA GLU A 44 -14.22 2.56 10.50
C GLU A 44 -13.14 3.37 9.75
N LEU A 45 -11.99 2.76 9.45
CA LEU A 45 -10.94 3.41 8.65
C LEU A 45 -11.34 3.61 7.18
N VAL A 46 -12.13 2.72 6.59
CA VAL A 46 -12.67 2.92 5.23
C VAL A 46 -13.63 4.10 5.23
N ASP A 47 -14.59 4.12 6.15
CA ASP A 47 -15.57 5.20 6.27
C ASP A 47 -14.87 6.56 6.49
N GLU A 48 -13.86 6.62 7.37
CA GLU A 48 -13.08 7.84 7.62
C GLU A 48 -12.23 8.29 6.41
N VAL A 49 -11.81 7.36 5.55
CA VAL A 49 -11.10 7.68 4.30
C VAL A 49 -12.09 8.23 3.29
N ASP A 50 -13.26 7.63 3.14
CA ASP A 50 -14.30 8.06 2.21
C ASP A 50 -14.82 9.46 2.55
N ASP A 51 -15.14 9.73 3.83
CA ASP A 51 -15.52 11.07 4.31
C ASP A 51 -14.43 12.12 4.00
N GLY A 52 -13.17 11.73 4.22
CA GLY A 52 -12.04 12.61 3.96
C GLY A 52 -11.79 12.85 2.47
N LEU A 53 -12.04 11.84 1.62
CA LEU A 53 -11.99 11.98 0.17
C LEU A 53 -13.11 12.90 -0.31
N GLU A 54 -14.34 12.74 0.18
CA GLU A 54 -15.46 13.65 -0.14
C GLU A 54 -15.10 15.11 0.20
N GLN A 55 -14.48 15.34 1.36
CA GLN A 55 -13.99 16.66 1.75
C GLN A 55 -12.91 17.20 0.80
N LEU A 56 -11.97 16.35 0.35
CA LEU A 56 -10.90 16.74 -0.58
C LEU A 56 -11.41 17.03 -1.98
N LEU A 57 -12.48 16.37 -2.40
CA LEU A 57 -13.14 16.58 -3.68
C LEU A 57 -14.20 17.69 -3.62
N SER A 58 -14.46 18.25 -2.42
CA SER A 58 -15.50 19.25 -2.18
C SER A 58 -16.89 18.80 -2.65
N GLY A 59 -17.19 17.52 -2.43
CA GLY A 59 -18.45 16.88 -2.83
C GLY A 59 -18.53 16.46 -4.30
N ALA A 60 -17.51 16.74 -5.12
CA ALA A 60 -17.45 16.24 -6.49
C ALA A 60 -17.19 14.73 -6.52
N THR A 61 -17.83 14.03 -7.46
CA THR A 61 -17.47 12.62 -7.72
C THR A 61 -16.25 12.51 -8.64
N PRO A 62 -15.49 11.41 -8.61
CA PRO A 62 -14.41 11.17 -9.57
C PRO A 62 -14.83 11.35 -11.03
N GLU A 63 -16.04 10.90 -11.39
CA GLU A 63 -16.60 10.99 -12.75
C GLU A 63 -16.87 12.45 -13.16
N GLU A 64 -17.39 13.28 -12.25
CA GLU A 64 -17.54 14.73 -12.47
C GLU A 64 -16.19 15.42 -12.68
N LEU A 65 -15.12 14.87 -12.10
CA LEU A 65 -13.74 15.31 -12.29
C LEU A 65 -13.08 14.64 -13.51
N GLY A 66 -13.84 13.92 -14.33
CA GLY A 66 -13.39 13.29 -15.57
C GLY A 66 -12.59 12.00 -15.38
N LEU A 67 -12.56 11.45 -14.17
CA LEU A 67 -12.01 10.13 -13.89
C LEU A 67 -13.15 9.10 -13.98
N ASN A 68 -13.22 8.43 -15.14
CA ASN A 68 -14.19 7.37 -15.38
C ASN A 68 -13.47 6.02 -15.27
N LEU A 69 -13.48 5.43 -14.08
CA LEU A 69 -12.94 4.09 -13.87
C LEU A 69 -14.04 3.08 -14.16
N SER A 70 -13.76 2.10 -15.01
CA SER A 70 -14.61 0.95 -15.21
C SER A 70 -13.93 -0.31 -14.68
N PRO A 71 -14.68 -1.35 -14.25
CA PRO A 71 -14.08 -2.60 -13.76
C PRO A 71 -13.21 -3.32 -14.80
N ASP A 72 -13.43 -3.05 -16.07
CA ASP A 72 -12.68 -3.56 -17.22
C ASP A 72 -11.54 -2.64 -17.69
N MET A 73 -11.36 -1.48 -17.05
CA MET A 73 -10.27 -0.58 -17.36
C MET A 73 -8.93 -1.23 -17.02
N ILE A 74 -8.05 -1.30 -18.02
CA ILE A 74 -6.68 -1.76 -17.84
C ILE A 74 -5.85 -0.56 -17.41
N ILE A 75 -5.33 -0.57 -16.19
CA ILE A 75 -4.35 0.41 -15.74
C ILE A 75 -2.98 0.01 -16.30
N HIS A 76 -2.41 0.89 -17.11
CA HIS A 76 -1.05 0.78 -17.64
C HIS A 76 -0.05 1.17 -16.57
N ASP A 77 0.71 0.19 -16.07
CA ASP A 77 1.81 0.41 -15.14
C ASP A 77 3.06 -0.35 -15.63
N GLN A 78 4.22 0.27 -15.47
CA GLN A 78 5.53 -0.31 -15.73
C GLN A 78 6.21 -0.50 -14.39
N HIS A 79 5.96 -1.64 -13.74
CA HIS A 79 6.48 -1.93 -12.40
C HIS A 79 8.01 -1.93 -12.32
N THR A 80 8.71 -2.11 -13.44
CA THR A 80 10.18 -2.03 -13.57
C THR A 80 10.72 -0.61 -13.73
N ASN A 81 9.86 0.37 -14.01
CA ASN A 81 10.30 1.73 -14.30
C ASN A 81 10.56 2.50 -13.00
N HIS A 82 11.82 2.51 -12.59
CA HIS A 82 12.31 3.25 -11.42
C HIS A 82 12.86 4.63 -11.76
N THR A 83 12.58 5.13 -12.98
CA THR A 83 13.08 6.45 -13.40
C THR A 83 12.48 7.54 -12.51
N PRO A 84 13.28 8.48 -11.99
CA PRO A 84 12.76 9.60 -11.22
C PRO A 84 11.66 10.35 -11.99
N GLY A 85 10.49 10.51 -11.37
CA GLY A 85 9.33 11.18 -11.96
C GLY A 85 8.34 10.27 -12.70
N TYR A 86 8.66 8.97 -12.88
CA TYR A 86 7.66 8.01 -13.34
C TYR A 86 6.52 7.86 -12.32
N SER A 87 5.28 7.83 -12.81
CA SER A 87 4.08 7.53 -12.04
C SER A 87 2.99 7.06 -12.99
N LEU A 88 2.30 5.96 -12.67
CA LEU A 88 1.11 5.53 -13.42
C LEU A 88 0.02 6.61 -13.45
N LEU A 89 -0.02 7.51 -12.45
CA LEU A 89 -0.94 8.65 -12.40
C LEU A 89 -0.61 9.73 -13.44
N THR A 90 0.60 9.68 -14.01
CA THR A 90 1.04 10.60 -15.07
C THR A 90 1.02 9.95 -16.45
N ASP A 91 0.69 8.66 -16.54
CA ASP A 91 0.50 8.01 -17.82
C ASP A 91 -0.83 8.47 -18.45
N HIS A 92 -0.73 9.00 -19.67
CA HIS A 92 -1.87 9.49 -20.44
C HIS A 92 -2.89 8.40 -20.77
N ASP A 93 -2.46 7.14 -20.86
CA ASP A 93 -3.34 6.00 -21.15
C ASP A 93 -4.26 5.67 -19.95
N ASN A 94 -3.90 6.14 -18.75
CA ASN A 94 -4.68 5.92 -17.54
C ASN A 94 -5.68 7.04 -17.22
N GLY A 95 -5.67 8.16 -17.96
CA GLY A 95 -6.67 9.24 -17.82
C GLY A 95 -6.69 10.02 -16.49
N PHE A 96 -5.74 9.78 -15.58
CA PHE A 96 -5.62 10.51 -14.30
C PHE A 96 -5.15 11.96 -14.46
N ASP A 97 -4.56 12.30 -15.60
CA ASP A 97 -4.01 13.62 -15.90
C ASP A 97 -5.08 14.73 -15.88
N LYS A 98 -6.31 14.40 -16.28
CA LYS A 98 -7.46 15.31 -16.31
C LYS A 98 -7.95 15.68 -14.92
N LEU A 99 -7.81 14.78 -13.95
CA LEU A 99 -8.37 14.94 -12.61
C LEU A 99 -7.82 16.19 -11.91
N LYS A 100 -6.51 16.47 -12.00
CA LYS A 100 -5.91 17.66 -11.37
C LYS A 100 -6.44 18.96 -11.96
N HIS A 101 -6.72 18.99 -13.26
CA HIS A 101 -7.21 20.17 -13.96
C HIS A 101 -8.69 20.40 -13.67
N HIS A 102 -9.50 19.34 -13.72
CA HIS A 102 -10.91 19.42 -13.41
C HIS A 102 -11.15 19.70 -11.92
N LEU A 103 -10.38 19.12 -11.01
CA LEU A 103 -10.46 19.46 -9.59
C LEU A 103 -10.12 20.94 -9.36
N GLY A 104 -9.03 21.43 -9.97
CA GLY A 104 -8.68 22.85 -9.90
C GLY A 104 -9.79 23.76 -10.43
N ALA A 105 -10.40 23.41 -11.57
CA ALA A 105 -11.52 24.14 -12.14
C ALA A 105 -12.77 24.09 -11.23
N HIS A 106 -13.11 22.91 -10.72
CA HIS A 106 -14.23 22.67 -9.82
C HIS A 106 -14.10 23.53 -8.56
N LEU A 107 -12.95 23.49 -7.90
CA LEU A 107 -12.64 24.31 -6.73
C LEU A 107 -12.68 25.82 -7.02
N MET A 108 -12.47 26.24 -8.27
CA MET A 108 -12.62 27.66 -8.63
C MET A 108 -14.07 28.03 -8.94
N SER A 109 -14.90 27.08 -9.38
CA SER A 109 -16.29 27.30 -9.75
C SER A 109 -17.30 27.15 -8.62
N THR A 110 -16.98 26.42 -7.55
CA THR A 110 -17.94 26.10 -6.49
C THR A 110 -17.86 27.03 -5.28
N PRO A 111 -18.97 27.24 -4.54
CA PRO A 111 -18.97 27.98 -3.28
C PRO A 111 -17.98 27.45 -2.25
N GLU A 112 -17.85 26.12 -2.16
CA GLU A 112 -16.96 25.40 -1.24
C GLU A 112 -15.51 25.77 -1.51
N GLY A 113 -15.13 25.86 -2.78
CA GLY A 113 -13.77 26.18 -3.17
C GLY A 113 -13.36 27.64 -2.90
N LYS A 114 -14.31 28.56 -2.66
CA LYS A 114 -14.02 29.94 -2.20
C LYS A 114 -13.27 29.98 -0.87
N GLN A 115 -13.22 28.89 -0.11
CA GLN A 115 -12.38 28.80 1.08
C GLN A 115 -10.87 28.83 0.75
N PHE A 116 -10.48 28.50 -0.48
CA PHE A 116 -9.08 28.40 -0.91
C PHE A 116 -8.52 29.69 -1.49
N TYR A 117 -9.35 30.58 -2.03
CA TYR A 117 -8.88 31.77 -2.74
C TYR A 117 -9.72 33.03 -2.45
N ARG A 118 -9.14 34.20 -2.69
CA ARG A 118 -9.79 35.53 -2.57
C ARG A 118 -10.19 36.13 -3.92
N GLY A 119 -9.80 35.49 -5.02
CA GLY A 119 -10.00 35.95 -6.39
C GLY A 119 -8.67 36.23 -7.08
N LEU A 120 -8.74 36.89 -8.23
CA LEU A 120 -7.57 37.35 -8.98
C LEU A 120 -7.14 38.73 -8.48
N GLN A 121 -5.85 38.88 -8.18
CA GLN A 121 -5.20 40.14 -7.84
C GLN A 121 -3.99 40.32 -8.77
N HIS A 122 -4.01 41.37 -9.60
CA HIS A 122 -2.95 41.65 -10.59
C HIS A 122 -2.63 40.45 -11.51
N GLY A 123 -3.66 39.74 -11.97
CA GLY A 123 -3.51 38.56 -12.84
C GLY A 123 -3.08 37.27 -12.12
N ASN A 124 -2.85 37.31 -10.81
CA ASN A 124 -2.47 36.15 -10.01
C ASN A 124 -3.59 35.72 -9.06
N ILE A 125 -3.71 34.42 -8.79
CA ILE A 125 -4.66 33.91 -7.79
C ILE A 125 -4.17 34.28 -6.40
N SER A 126 -4.96 35.05 -5.65
CA SER A 126 -4.69 35.33 -4.24
C SER A 126 -5.22 34.20 -3.38
N TRP A 127 -4.34 33.32 -2.91
CA TRP A 127 -4.70 32.19 -2.05
C TRP A 127 -5.04 32.60 -0.61
N LYS A 128 -5.98 31.87 0.02
CA LYS A 128 -6.28 31.92 1.45
C LYS A 128 -5.45 30.87 2.17
N ARG A 129 -4.36 31.30 2.81
CA ARG A 129 -3.41 30.41 3.50
C ARG A 129 -4.09 29.42 4.44
N GLU A 130 -5.05 29.87 5.25
CA GLU A 130 -5.75 29.01 6.22
C GLU A 130 -6.53 27.88 5.54
N GLY A 131 -7.30 28.19 4.49
CA GLY A 131 -8.04 27.18 3.73
C GLY A 131 -7.11 26.16 3.07
N ILE A 132 -6.00 26.62 2.49
CA ILE A 132 -4.98 25.74 1.89
C ILE A 132 -4.32 24.85 2.94
N LEU A 133 -3.93 25.40 4.09
CA LEU A 133 -3.33 24.60 5.17
C LEU A 133 -4.30 23.54 5.70
N LYS A 134 -5.57 23.90 5.88
CA LYS A 134 -6.61 22.95 6.27
C LYS A 134 -6.77 21.84 5.23
N TYR A 135 -6.79 22.18 3.94
CA TYR A 135 -6.85 21.19 2.86
C TYR A 135 -5.66 20.23 2.89
N LEU A 136 -4.44 20.76 3.05
CA LEU A 136 -3.22 19.95 3.11
C LEU A 136 -3.19 19.03 4.34
N ASP A 137 -3.74 19.47 5.47
CA ASP A 137 -3.88 18.68 6.69
C ASP A 137 -4.87 17.51 6.50
N VAL A 138 -6.03 17.78 5.90
CA VAL A 138 -6.99 16.72 5.52
C VAL A 138 -6.34 15.74 4.54
N ARG A 139 -5.67 16.24 3.50
CA ARG A 139 -4.95 15.40 2.53
C ARG A 139 -3.94 14.49 3.20
N GLN A 140 -3.14 15.02 4.12
CA GLN A 140 -2.14 14.24 4.84
C GLN A 140 -2.80 13.17 5.72
N THR A 141 -3.89 13.53 6.41
CA THR A 141 -4.64 12.61 7.26
C THR A 141 -5.26 11.48 6.44
N VAL A 142 -5.96 11.80 5.35
CA VAL A 142 -6.55 10.82 4.43
C VAL A 142 -5.49 9.91 3.85
N THR A 143 -4.35 10.46 3.39
CA THR A 143 -3.26 9.65 2.83
C THR A 143 -2.73 8.63 3.84
N ARG A 144 -2.56 9.04 5.11
CA ARG A 144 -2.10 8.14 6.18
C ARG A 144 -3.11 7.05 6.50
N LYS A 145 -4.40 7.41 6.59
CA LYS A 145 -5.48 6.45 6.84
C LYS A 145 -5.62 5.48 5.68
N MET A 146 -5.62 5.97 4.43
CA MET A 146 -5.68 5.14 3.22
C MET A 146 -4.52 4.14 3.15
N ALA A 147 -3.30 4.56 3.49
CA ALA A 147 -2.16 3.64 3.60
C ALA A 147 -2.38 2.54 4.65
N LEU A 148 -2.95 2.88 5.80
CA LEU A 148 -3.29 1.92 6.84
C LEU A 148 -4.42 0.97 6.40
N THR A 149 -5.47 1.50 5.77
CA THR A 149 -6.58 0.74 5.21
C THR A 149 -6.08 -0.28 4.18
N TRP A 150 -5.22 0.14 3.24
CA TRP A 150 -4.59 -0.79 2.29
C TRP A 150 -3.78 -1.87 3.00
N GLN A 151 -2.97 -1.51 4.00
CA GLN A 151 -2.18 -2.46 4.75
C GLN A 151 -3.04 -3.50 5.50
N MET A 152 -4.20 -3.08 6.02
CA MET A 152 -5.12 -3.95 6.77
C MET A 152 -5.96 -4.85 5.86
N ILE A 153 -6.42 -4.33 4.72
CA ILE A 153 -7.37 -5.04 3.84
C ILE A 153 -6.65 -5.76 2.71
N GLY A 154 -5.75 -5.08 2.01
CA GLY A 154 -4.99 -5.62 0.88
C GLY A 154 -3.71 -6.35 1.30
N GLY A 155 -3.29 -6.19 2.56
CA GLY A 155 -2.01 -6.67 3.05
C GLY A 155 -0.86 -5.74 2.63
N PRO A 156 0.40 -6.10 2.99
CA PRO A 156 1.55 -5.35 2.50
C PRO A 156 1.58 -5.41 0.98
N GLY A 157 1.74 -4.25 0.32
CA GLY A 157 1.77 -4.15 -1.13
C GLY A 157 2.66 -5.23 -1.75
N SER A 158 2.11 -5.95 -2.73
CA SER A 158 2.87 -6.93 -3.50
C SER A 158 4.06 -6.22 -4.11
N ARG A 159 5.26 -6.69 -3.82
CA ARG A 159 6.50 -6.18 -4.39
C ARG A 159 6.51 -6.62 -5.87
N GLY A 160 5.89 -5.84 -6.76
CA GLY A 160 5.69 -6.20 -8.17
C GLY A 160 6.97 -6.66 -8.85
N SER A 161 8.09 -5.98 -8.56
CA SER A 161 9.41 -6.38 -9.04
C SER A 161 9.92 -7.71 -8.46
N GLU A 162 9.50 -8.12 -7.25
CA GLU A 162 9.87 -9.43 -6.71
C GLU A 162 9.19 -10.57 -7.47
N PHE A 163 7.92 -10.40 -7.86
CA PHE A 163 7.21 -11.38 -8.67
C PHE A 163 7.83 -11.54 -10.06
N GLU A 164 8.36 -10.46 -10.63
CA GLU A 164 9.10 -10.49 -11.89
C GLU A 164 10.47 -11.17 -11.75
N THR A 165 11.12 -11.06 -10.58
CA THR A 165 12.40 -11.74 -10.28
C THR A 165 12.25 -13.15 -9.72
N LEU A 166 11.02 -13.68 -9.57
CA LEU A 166 10.79 -15.07 -9.20
C LEU A 166 11.28 -15.99 -10.33
N SER A 167 12.58 -16.22 -10.32
CA SER A 167 13.24 -17.22 -11.14
C SER A 167 13.15 -18.53 -10.39
N LEU A 168 12.54 -19.56 -11.00
CA LEU A 168 12.68 -20.93 -10.52
C LEU A 168 14.13 -21.36 -10.80
N THR A 169 15.04 -21.06 -9.89
CA THR A 169 16.42 -21.52 -9.94
C THR A 169 16.58 -22.77 -9.09
N GLU A 170 17.18 -23.82 -9.64
CA GLU A 170 17.74 -24.89 -8.82
C GLU A 170 18.84 -24.27 -7.94
N ASP A 171 18.59 -24.23 -6.63
CA ASP A 171 19.56 -23.68 -5.68
C ASP A 171 20.78 -24.62 -5.60
N ILE A 172 21.97 -24.03 -5.56
CA ILE A 172 23.26 -24.73 -5.56
C ILE A 172 23.43 -25.58 -4.28
N ASP A 173 22.64 -25.28 -3.24
CA ASP A 173 22.59 -25.98 -1.95
C ASP A 173 21.55 -27.13 -1.88
N TYR A 174 21.23 -27.78 -3.01
CA TYR A 174 20.55 -29.11 -3.07
C TYR A 174 19.07 -29.19 -2.64
N GLY A 175 18.29 -28.10 -2.75
CA GLY A 175 16.83 -28.15 -2.63
C GLY A 175 16.15 -28.07 -4.00
N ARG A 176 15.55 -29.15 -4.51
CA ARG A 176 14.61 -29.02 -5.63
C ARG A 176 13.43 -28.17 -5.17
N SER A 177 13.18 -27.05 -5.85
CA SER A 177 12.02 -26.17 -5.63
C SER A 177 10.68 -26.80 -6.01
N ILE A 178 10.71 -28.10 -6.36
CA ILE A 178 9.57 -28.89 -6.78
C ILE A 178 9.68 -30.25 -6.09
N ILE A 179 8.73 -30.56 -5.21
CA ILE A 179 8.65 -31.85 -4.51
C ILE A 179 7.30 -32.51 -4.79
N TRP A 180 7.29 -33.84 -4.87
CA TRP A 180 6.05 -34.62 -4.98
C TRP A 180 5.65 -35.13 -3.59
N PHE A 181 4.47 -34.72 -3.09
CA PHE A 181 4.00 -35.09 -1.76
C PHE A 181 2.49 -35.39 -1.79
N ASN A 182 2.08 -36.54 -1.26
CA ASN A 182 0.67 -37.00 -1.23
C ASN A 182 -0.08 -36.90 -2.58
N GLY A 183 0.58 -37.29 -3.67
CA GLY A 183 -0.03 -37.26 -5.01
C GLY A 183 -0.16 -35.86 -5.62
N ARG A 184 0.50 -34.85 -5.02
CA ARG A 184 0.50 -33.47 -5.50
C ARG A 184 1.92 -33.01 -5.78
N LEU A 185 2.05 -32.15 -6.79
CA LEU A 185 3.25 -31.39 -7.06
C LEU A 185 3.24 -30.14 -6.16
N VAL A 186 4.28 -29.96 -5.37
CA VAL A 186 4.42 -28.85 -4.41
C VAL A 186 5.65 -28.04 -4.80
N PHE A 187 5.47 -26.73 -4.97
CA PHE A 187 6.57 -25.81 -5.26
C PHE A 187 7.10 -25.22 -3.95
N THR A 188 8.38 -25.43 -3.66
CA THR A 188 9.09 -24.85 -2.53
C THR A 188 9.90 -23.66 -3.02
N ILE A 189 9.35 -22.46 -2.83
CA ILE A 189 10.04 -21.21 -3.17
C ILE A 189 10.81 -20.77 -1.91
N PRO A 190 12.16 -20.79 -1.91
CA PRO A 190 12.93 -20.24 -0.80
C PRO A 190 12.77 -18.72 -0.78
N TYR A 191 11.76 -18.23 -0.09
CA TYR A 191 11.53 -16.81 0.10
C TYR A 191 12.34 -16.31 1.30
N ASN A 192 13.36 -15.48 1.09
CA ASN A 192 13.98 -14.73 2.19
C ASN A 192 14.10 -13.25 1.87
N LYS A 193 13.30 -12.44 2.58
CA LYS A 193 13.29 -10.96 2.57
C LYS A 193 14.68 -10.31 2.65
N SER A 194 15.67 -10.98 3.26
CA SER A 194 17.03 -10.46 3.43
C SER A 194 17.98 -10.85 2.31
N SER A 195 17.75 -11.99 1.64
CA SER A 195 18.73 -12.58 0.72
C SER A 195 19.00 -11.75 -0.55
N ALA A 196 18.02 -10.99 -1.03
CA ALA A 196 18.20 -10.08 -2.17
C ALA A 196 19.18 -8.92 -1.86
N LEU A 197 19.41 -8.61 -0.57
CA LEU A 197 20.33 -7.57 -0.11
C LEU A 197 21.58 -8.14 0.59
N THR A 198 21.51 -9.36 1.15
CA THR A 198 22.55 -9.92 2.02
C THR A 198 23.14 -11.24 1.55
N CYS A 199 22.67 -11.82 0.44
CA CYS A 199 23.07 -13.14 -0.07
C CYS A 199 23.03 -14.26 0.99
N SER A 200 22.15 -14.16 1.98
CA SER A 200 21.97 -15.19 3.01
C SER A 200 20.56 -15.76 2.96
N HIS A 201 20.45 -17.05 2.63
CA HIS A 201 19.17 -17.74 2.51
C HIS A 201 18.68 -18.20 3.89
N LYS A 202 17.40 -17.98 4.19
CA LYS A 202 16.68 -18.58 5.31
C LYS A 202 15.40 -19.14 4.75
N ALA A 203 15.11 -20.41 5.01
CA ALA A 203 13.86 -21.03 4.59
C ALA A 203 12.69 -20.36 5.35
N VAL A 204 11.78 -19.72 4.63
CA VAL A 204 10.55 -19.13 5.20
C VAL A 204 9.33 -19.84 4.60
N ALA A 205 9.11 -21.08 5.04
CA ALA A 205 7.79 -21.72 5.25
C ALA A 205 7.92 -23.25 5.28
N PRO A 206 7.38 -23.95 6.30
CA PRO A 206 6.86 -25.29 6.11
C PRO A 206 5.49 -25.21 5.41
N ALA A 207 5.25 -26.14 4.50
CA ALA A 207 4.09 -26.22 3.63
C ALA A 207 2.74 -25.98 4.33
N VAL A 208 1.85 -25.25 3.66
CA VAL A 208 0.41 -25.22 3.95
C VAL A 208 -0.23 -26.49 3.35
N PRO A 209 -1.10 -27.23 4.06
CA PRO A 209 -1.77 -28.44 3.57
C PRO A 209 -2.73 -28.19 2.38
#